data_AF-A0A6P8XIC0-F1
#
_entry.id   AF-A0A6P8XIC0-F1
#
_cell.length_a   1.000
_cell.length_b   1.000
_cell.length_c   1.000
_cell.angle_alpha   90.00
_cell.angle_beta   90.00
_cell.angle_gamma   90.00
#
_symmetry.space_group_name_H-M   'P 1'
#
loop_
_entity.id
_entity.type
_entity.pdbx_description
1 polymer ?
#
loop_
_entity_poly.entity_id
_entity_poly.type
_entity_poly.pdbx_seq_one_letter_code
_entity_poly.pdbx_strand_id
1 'polypeptide(L)'
;MNLSKLIVILAFIHCHYKHLNLLADAMLEDNLNIESAVLRSNYKSFYNVLDEVKNTNEAPLTKVKSKSESFANSSLVKTREDDEFVFLVAGGYRPEKNDFAKYVVSLRLVYMEDEYGFGFGHFCGGSIISKKVILTAAHCLTTRGSITLAKNIKVIAGTTRRLLRNKQTQELTVASVKLHPNYYEYKKIYDIALIKLKDELDLNEEFDGASFWKVDPCLMILGMEM
;
A
#
# COMPACT_ATOMS: atom_id res chain seq x y z
N MET A 1 -18.87 -28.95 16.71
CA MET A 1 -18.53 -27.65 16.11
C MET A 1 -18.34 -26.65 17.23
N ASN A 2 -17.14 -26.09 17.36
CA ASN A 2 -16.70 -25.38 18.58
C ASN A 2 -17.30 -23.96 18.65
N LEU A 3 -17.91 -23.64 19.80
CA LEU A 3 -18.66 -22.40 20.08
C LEU A 3 -17.81 -21.13 19.90
N SER A 4 -16.48 -21.25 19.97
CA SER A 4 -15.52 -20.16 19.73
C SER A 4 -15.44 -19.69 18.28
N LYS A 5 -15.79 -20.53 17.29
CA LYS A 5 -15.84 -20.12 15.88
C LYS A 5 -17.09 -19.33 15.52
N LEU A 6 -18.17 -19.47 16.31
CA LEU A 6 -19.44 -18.78 16.06
C LEU A 6 -19.40 -17.31 16.54
N ILE A 7 -18.64 -17.03 17.60
CA ILE A 7 -18.49 -15.68 18.17
C ILE A 7 -17.69 -14.76 17.23
N VAL A 8 -16.67 -15.29 16.54
CA VAL A 8 -15.87 -14.51 15.58
C VAL A 8 -16.68 -14.16 14.33
N ILE A 9 -17.50 -15.08 13.82
CA ILE A 9 -18.37 -14.83 12.66
C ILE A 9 -19.46 -13.82 13.02
N LEU A 10 -20.01 -13.88 14.23
CA LEU A 10 -21.00 -12.91 14.70
C LEU A 10 -20.39 -11.52 14.91
N ALA A 11 -19.13 -11.40 15.36
CA ALA A 11 -18.43 -10.12 15.48
C ALA A 11 -18.15 -9.47 14.11
N PHE A 12 -17.84 -10.27 13.08
CA PHE A 12 -17.70 -9.80 11.70
C PHE A 12 -19.02 -9.28 11.12
N ILE A 13 -20.12 -9.98 11.36
CA ILE A 13 -21.46 -9.55 10.92
C ILE A 13 -21.87 -8.29 11.70
N HIS A 14 -21.59 -8.19 12.99
CA HIS A 14 -21.95 -7.02 13.81
C HIS A 14 -21.20 -5.74 13.40
N CYS A 15 -19.94 -5.86 12.96
CA CYS A 15 -19.15 -4.73 12.45
C CYS A 15 -19.65 -4.22 11.09
N HIS A 16 -20.04 -5.12 10.18
CA HIS A 16 -20.65 -4.74 8.90
C HIS A 16 -22.11 -4.23 9.05
N TYR A 17 -22.92 -4.81 9.93
CA TYR A 17 -24.33 -4.41 10.09
C TYR A 17 -24.50 -3.06 10.80
N LYS A 18 -23.63 -2.74 11.76
CA LYS A 18 -23.69 -1.46 12.49
C LYS A 18 -23.27 -0.28 11.60
N HIS A 19 -22.37 -0.49 10.64
CA HIS A 19 -21.95 0.54 9.70
C HIS A 19 -22.88 0.72 8.49
N LEU A 20 -23.65 -0.31 8.11
CA LEU A 20 -24.70 -0.19 7.08
C LEU A 20 -26.00 0.46 7.61
N ASN A 21 -26.42 0.19 8.85
CA ASN A 21 -27.66 0.76 9.39
C ASN A 21 -27.54 2.22 9.82
N LEU A 22 -26.33 2.69 10.18
CA LEU A 22 -26.09 4.12 10.45
C LEU A 22 -26.15 5.01 9.18
N LEU A 23 -26.09 4.40 7.99
CA LEU A 23 -26.27 5.10 6.71
C LEU A 23 -27.73 5.10 6.22
N ALA A 24 -28.58 4.21 6.75
CA ALA A 24 -29.98 4.13 6.34
C ALA A 24 -30.87 5.17 7.04
N ASP A 25 -30.55 5.56 8.27
CA ASP A 25 -31.41 6.45 9.08
C ASP A 25 -31.08 7.96 8.96
N ALA A 26 -30.06 8.35 8.19
CA ALA A 26 -29.60 9.75 8.13
C ALA A 26 -29.94 10.51 6.82
N MET A 27 -30.77 9.96 5.94
CA MET A 27 -31.05 10.56 4.61
C MET A 27 -32.55 10.91 4.47
N LEU A 28 -32.99 11.97 5.16
CA LEU A 28 -34.24 12.67 4.85
C LEU A 28 -33.93 13.92 3.99
N GLU A 29 -34.61 13.93 2.84
CA GLU A 29 -35.02 15.04 1.96
C GLU A 29 -33.99 15.67 0.97
N ASP A 30 -34.09 15.14 -0.26
CA ASP A 30 -34.25 15.83 -1.56
C ASP A 30 -33.10 16.59 -2.25
N ASN A 31 -31.89 16.65 -1.68
CA ASN A 31 -30.66 16.96 -2.46
C ASN A 31 -29.60 15.84 -2.46
N LEU A 32 -29.95 14.68 -1.89
CA LEU A 32 -29.05 13.58 -1.54
C LEU A 32 -28.85 12.53 -2.64
N ASN A 33 -29.62 12.57 -3.73
CA ASN A 33 -29.60 11.51 -4.74
C ASN A 33 -28.37 11.56 -5.67
N ILE A 34 -27.85 12.76 -5.97
CA ILE A 34 -26.70 12.91 -6.87
C ILE A 34 -25.38 12.67 -6.12
N GLU A 35 -25.20 13.28 -4.94
CA GLU A 35 -24.01 13.03 -4.12
C GLU A 35 -23.91 11.56 -3.68
N SER A 36 -25.03 10.92 -3.32
CA SER A 36 -25.00 9.49 -2.99
C SER A 36 -24.71 8.58 -4.18
N ALA A 37 -25.03 8.99 -5.42
CA ALA A 37 -24.70 8.23 -6.63
C ALA A 37 -23.21 8.38 -7.00
N VAL A 38 -22.67 9.60 -6.92
CA VAL A 38 -21.23 9.88 -7.14
C VAL A 38 -20.39 9.17 -6.07
N LEU A 39 -20.81 9.25 -4.79
CA LEU A 39 -20.15 8.55 -3.70
C LEU A 39 -20.19 7.04 -3.91
N ARG A 40 -21.35 6.45 -4.21
CA ARG A 40 -21.49 5.01 -4.53
C ARG A 40 -20.61 4.59 -5.71
N SER A 41 -20.53 5.41 -6.75
CA SER A 41 -19.66 5.18 -7.91
C SER A 41 -18.17 5.18 -7.52
N ASN A 42 -17.74 6.13 -6.70
CA ASN A 42 -16.36 6.23 -6.20
C ASN A 42 -15.99 5.02 -5.33
N TYR A 43 -16.89 4.61 -4.42
CA TYR A 43 -16.75 3.40 -3.63
C TYR A 43 -16.57 2.17 -4.52
N LYS A 44 -17.51 1.93 -5.43
CA LYS A 44 -17.44 0.79 -6.35
C LYS A 44 -16.15 0.83 -7.17
N SER A 45 -15.77 2.01 -7.67
CA SER A 45 -14.54 2.15 -8.45
C SER A 45 -13.27 1.85 -7.66
N PHE A 46 -13.21 2.20 -6.37
CA PHE A 46 -12.06 1.92 -5.52
C PHE A 46 -11.96 0.42 -5.21
N TYR A 47 -13.05 -0.18 -4.75
CA TYR A 47 -13.08 -1.59 -4.35
C TYR A 47 -12.96 -2.55 -5.54
N ASN A 48 -13.45 -2.18 -6.73
CA ASN A 48 -13.21 -2.97 -7.94
C ASN A 48 -11.72 -3.14 -8.23
N VAL A 49 -10.89 -2.12 -8.01
CA VAL A 49 -9.43 -2.22 -8.18
C VAL A 49 -8.83 -3.20 -7.17
N LEU A 50 -9.30 -3.18 -5.93
CA LEU A 50 -8.85 -4.15 -4.91
C LEU A 50 -9.31 -5.57 -5.23
N ASP A 51 -10.52 -5.74 -5.77
CA ASP A 51 -11.03 -7.05 -6.15
C ASP A 51 -10.32 -7.59 -7.39
N GLU A 52 -9.88 -6.74 -8.33
CA GLU A 52 -8.96 -7.15 -9.40
C GLU A 52 -7.66 -7.74 -8.81
N VAL A 53 -7.09 -7.12 -7.77
CA VAL A 53 -5.87 -7.62 -7.10
C VAL A 53 -6.11 -8.94 -6.37
N LYS A 54 -7.30 -9.17 -5.80
CA LYS A 54 -7.63 -10.44 -5.13
C LYS A 54 -7.84 -11.59 -6.12
N ASN A 55 -8.34 -11.28 -7.31
CA ASN A 55 -8.76 -12.27 -8.31
C ASN A 55 -7.67 -12.60 -9.34
N THR A 56 -6.50 -11.96 -9.28
CA THR A 56 -5.36 -12.42 -10.07
C THR A 56 -4.94 -13.82 -9.58
N ASN A 57 -4.87 -14.78 -10.51
CA ASN A 57 -4.35 -16.14 -10.27
C ASN A 57 -2.81 -16.14 -10.02
N GLU A 58 -2.29 -15.10 -9.39
CA GLU A 58 -0.92 -15.08 -8.92
C GLU A 58 -0.84 -16.11 -7.78
N ALA A 59 -0.03 -17.16 -8.00
CA ALA A 59 -0.01 -18.34 -7.15
C ALA A 59 0.14 -17.98 -5.66
N PRO A 60 -0.59 -18.65 -4.74
CA PRO A 60 -0.38 -18.47 -3.31
C PRO A 60 1.05 -18.84 -2.97
N LEU A 61 1.84 -17.87 -2.51
CA LEU A 61 3.21 -18.15 -2.10
C LEU A 61 3.22 -19.03 -0.86
N THR A 62 3.91 -20.15 -1.02
CA THR A 62 4.04 -21.23 -0.06
C THR A 62 4.59 -20.73 1.27
N LYS A 63 4.03 -21.29 2.36
CA LYS A 63 4.50 -21.21 3.75
C LYS A 63 5.98 -20.83 3.84
N VAL A 64 6.27 -19.70 4.48
CA VAL A 64 7.55 -19.52 5.17
C VAL A 64 7.67 -20.71 6.11
N LYS A 65 8.51 -21.68 5.77
CA LYS A 65 9.01 -22.61 6.78
C LYS A 65 9.81 -21.72 7.72
N SER A 66 9.30 -21.54 8.94
CA SER A 66 10.07 -21.06 10.07
C SER A 66 11.25 -22.01 10.23
N LYS A 67 12.37 -21.71 9.56
CA LYS A 67 13.62 -22.39 9.81
C LYS A 67 14.23 -21.65 10.99
N SER A 68 13.98 -22.20 12.18
CA SER A 68 14.74 -21.88 13.38
C SER A 68 16.18 -22.31 13.12
N GLU A 69 17.00 -21.42 12.57
CA GLU A 69 18.45 -21.61 12.55
C GLU A 69 18.99 -21.08 13.88
N SER A 70 19.41 -22.04 14.71
CA SER A 70 20.07 -21.83 15.99
C SER A 70 21.39 -21.10 15.78
N PHE A 71 21.41 -19.78 16.00
CA PHE A 71 22.63 -19.00 16.19
C PHE A 71 23.15 -19.22 17.61
N ALA A 72 23.69 -20.40 17.87
CA ALA A 72 24.54 -20.65 19.03
C ALA A 72 25.99 -20.72 18.54
N ASN A 73 26.71 -19.61 18.72
CA ASN A 73 28.15 -19.52 19.02
C ASN A 73 28.71 -18.18 18.51
N SER A 74 28.36 -17.10 19.20
CA SER A 74 29.23 -15.94 19.32
C SER A 74 29.35 -15.62 20.80
N SER A 75 30.51 -15.96 21.35
CA SER A 75 30.86 -15.87 22.76
C SER A 75 31.08 -14.42 23.18
N LEU A 76 30.07 -13.55 23.13
CA LEU A 76 30.14 -12.17 23.63
C LEU A 76 28.76 -11.65 24.09
N VAL A 77 28.08 -12.34 24.98
CA VAL A 77 26.96 -11.74 25.74
C VAL A 77 27.07 -12.20 27.19
N LYS A 78 27.63 -11.35 28.05
CA LYS A 78 27.41 -11.45 29.50
C LYS A 78 25.97 -11.04 29.76
N THR A 79 25.19 -11.97 30.27
CA THR A 79 23.85 -11.73 30.80
C THR A 79 23.92 -10.73 31.95
N ARG A 80 23.21 -9.61 31.84
CA ARG A 80 22.79 -8.81 32.99
C ARG A 80 21.26 -8.85 33.03
N GLU A 81 20.77 -9.37 34.14
CA GLU A 81 19.39 -9.30 34.59
C GLU A 81 18.99 -7.83 34.69
N ASP A 82 17.96 -7.46 33.94
CA ASP A 82 16.91 -6.47 34.23
C ASP A 82 16.23 -6.18 32.88
N ASP A 83 14.92 -6.45 32.79
CA ASP A 83 14.08 -6.29 31.60
C ASP A 83 13.89 -4.80 31.22
N GLU A 84 15.00 -4.11 30.96
CA GLU A 84 15.00 -2.77 30.38
C GLU A 84 14.98 -2.93 28.86
N PHE A 85 13.87 -2.54 28.22
CA PHE A 85 13.82 -2.43 26.76
C PHE A 85 14.93 -1.47 26.31
N VAL A 86 16.05 -2.03 25.86
CA VAL A 86 17.11 -1.25 25.24
C VAL A 86 16.57 -0.76 23.90
N PHE A 87 16.06 0.46 23.86
CA PHE A 87 15.74 1.15 22.63
C PHE A 87 17.05 1.42 21.89
N LEU A 88 17.45 0.49 21.02
CA LEU A 88 18.49 0.77 20.04
C LEU A 88 17.90 1.81 19.09
N VAL A 89 18.39 3.04 19.14
CA VAL A 89 18.20 4.00 18.07
C VAL A 89 18.91 3.41 16.84
N ALA A 90 18.16 2.67 16.03
CA ALA A 90 18.65 2.17 14.76
C ALA A 90 18.74 3.36 13.80
N GLY A 91 19.96 3.88 13.61
CA GLY A 91 20.24 4.84 12.54
C GLY A 91 19.93 4.24 11.17
N GLY A 92 19.73 5.11 10.17
CA GLY A 92 19.60 4.67 8.79
C GLY A 92 20.94 4.23 8.22
N TYR A 93 21.02 2.99 7.73
CA TYR A 93 22.15 2.51 6.93
C TYR A 93 21.66 2.02 5.57
N ARG A 94 22.50 2.14 4.55
CA ARG A 94 22.19 1.61 3.21
C ARG A 94 22.66 0.16 3.17
N PRO A 95 21.76 -0.83 3.04
CA PRO A 95 22.18 -2.22 3.00
C PRO A 95 22.88 -2.52 1.66
N GLU A 96 23.85 -3.43 1.67
CA GLU A 96 24.56 -3.87 0.46
C GLU A 96 23.63 -4.59 -0.52
N LYS A 97 22.68 -5.37 0.03
CA LYS A 97 21.58 -6.01 -0.71
C LYS A 97 20.25 -5.44 -0.25
N ASN A 98 19.35 -5.12 -1.19
CA ASN A 98 18.06 -4.52 -0.85
C ASN A 98 16.90 -5.37 -1.35
N ASP A 99 16.57 -6.40 -0.58
CA ASP A 99 15.46 -7.31 -0.88
C ASP A 99 14.07 -6.65 -0.83
N PHE A 100 13.95 -5.42 -0.31
CA PHE A 100 12.69 -4.67 -0.24
C PHE A 100 12.47 -3.73 -1.43
N ALA A 101 13.52 -3.39 -2.17
CA ALA A 101 13.45 -2.45 -3.29
C ALA A 101 12.47 -2.89 -4.39
N LYS A 102 12.25 -4.20 -4.52
CA LYS A 102 11.28 -4.79 -5.44
C LYS A 102 9.82 -4.51 -5.09
N TYR A 103 9.53 -4.10 -3.86
CA TYR A 103 8.16 -3.75 -3.47
C TYR A 103 7.93 -2.25 -3.42
N VAL A 104 9.00 -1.45 -3.46
CA VAL A 104 8.93 -0.01 -3.27
C VAL A 104 8.99 0.68 -4.63
N VAL A 105 8.12 1.66 -4.82
CA VAL A 105 8.16 2.55 -5.97
C VAL A 105 8.39 4.00 -5.56
N SER A 106 8.98 4.75 -6.48
CA SER A 106 9.14 6.20 -6.40
C SER A 106 8.06 6.83 -7.29
N LEU A 107 7.13 7.55 -6.66
CA LEU A 107 6.15 8.38 -7.38
C LEU A 107 6.82 9.70 -7.76
N ARG A 108 6.69 10.07 -9.03
CA ARG A 108 7.36 11.25 -9.60
C ARG A 108 6.41 12.12 -10.41
N LEU A 109 6.59 13.43 -10.30
CA LEU A 109 5.95 14.42 -11.14
C LEU A 109 6.66 14.48 -12.48
N VAL A 110 5.92 14.26 -13.56
CA VAL A 110 6.45 14.23 -14.93
C VAL A 110 7.13 15.55 -15.29
N TYR A 111 6.43 16.68 -15.07
CA TYR A 111 6.96 18.00 -15.44
C TYR A 111 8.28 18.35 -14.74
N MET A 112 8.45 17.96 -13.47
CA MET A 112 9.70 18.19 -12.73
C MET A 112 10.84 17.33 -13.26
N GLU A 113 10.56 16.10 -13.69
CA GLU A 113 11.58 15.23 -14.27
C GLU A 113 11.99 15.68 -15.68
N ASP A 114 11.04 16.21 -16.46
CA ASP A 114 11.31 16.75 -17.80
C ASP A 114 12.16 18.04 -17.74
N GLU A 115 11.94 18.88 -16.72
CA GLU A 115 12.64 20.17 -16.55
C GLU A 115 14.03 20.01 -15.89
N TYR A 116 14.13 19.22 -14.83
CA TYR A 116 15.35 19.12 -14.00
C TYR A 116 16.13 17.82 -14.19
N GLY A 117 15.59 16.87 -14.95
CA GLY A 117 16.20 15.58 -15.24
C GLY A 117 15.77 14.46 -14.30
N PHE A 118 16.29 13.25 -14.58
CA PHE A 118 15.86 12.02 -13.92
C PHE A 118 16.01 12.07 -12.39
N GLY A 119 14.90 11.80 -11.69
CA GLY A 119 14.88 11.72 -10.22
C GLY A 119 14.51 12.99 -9.48
N PHE A 120 14.48 14.15 -10.13
CA PHE A 120 14.10 15.42 -9.51
C PHE A 120 12.59 15.55 -9.25
N GLY A 121 11.75 14.82 -9.98
CA GLY A 121 10.31 14.84 -9.76
C GLY A 121 9.79 14.01 -8.59
N HIS A 122 10.65 13.37 -7.80
CA HIS A 122 10.19 12.50 -6.70
C HIS A 122 9.44 13.28 -5.61
N PHE A 123 8.23 12.82 -5.28
CA PHE A 123 7.42 13.45 -4.23
C PHE A 123 6.88 12.47 -3.19
N CYS A 124 6.69 11.19 -3.52
CA CYS A 124 6.18 10.19 -2.60
C CYS A 124 6.68 8.78 -2.92
N GLY A 125 6.52 7.87 -1.97
CA GLY A 125 6.69 6.43 -2.15
C GLY A 125 5.37 5.71 -2.44
N GLY A 126 5.48 4.43 -2.77
CA GLY A 126 4.34 3.51 -2.86
C GLY A 126 4.80 2.06 -2.76
N SER A 127 3.85 1.16 -2.64
CA SER A 127 4.07 -0.29 -2.54
C SER A 127 3.39 -1.04 -3.69
N ILE A 128 4.13 -1.94 -4.32
CA ILE A 128 3.59 -2.82 -5.37
C ILE A 128 2.71 -3.87 -4.71
N ILE A 129 1.41 -3.89 -5.04
CA ILE A 129 0.46 -4.90 -4.54
C ILE A 129 -0.05 -5.84 -5.64
N SER A 130 0.21 -5.51 -6.90
CA SER A 130 0.09 -6.41 -8.06
C SER A 130 0.90 -5.85 -9.23
N LYS A 131 0.98 -6.60 -10.34
CA LYS A 131 1.59 -6.15 -11.61
C LYS A 131 1.10 -4.79 -12.11
N LYS A 132 -0.14 -4.39 -11.81
CA LYS A 132 -0.73 -3.13 -12.30
C LYS A 132 -1.17 -2.18 -11.20
N VAL A 133 -1.02 -2.53 -9.92
CA VAL A 133 -1.59 -1.73 -8.84
C VAL A 133 -0.53 -1.41 -7.79
N ILE A 134 -0.41 -0.11 -7.52
CA ILE A 134 0.42 0.46 -6.48
C ILE A 134 -0.47 0.98 -5.37
N LEU A 135 -0.15 0.62 -4.13
CA LEU A 135 -0.71 1.19 -2.91
C LEU A 135 0.12 2.40 -2.48
N THR A 136 -0.53 3.50 -2.10
CA THR A 136 0.15 4.69 -1.56
C THR A 136 -0.79 5.44 -0.60
N ALA A 137 -0.33 6.54 -0.03
CA ALA A 137 -1.15 7.41 0.78
C ALA A 137 -2.01 8.32 -0.11
N ALA A 138 -3.23 8.64 0.34
CA ALA A 138 -4.09 9.56 -0.38
C ALA A 138 -3.52 10.99 -0.40
N HIS A 139 -2.88 11.40 0.70
CA HIS A 139 -2.26 12.73 0.80
C HIS A 139 -1.14 12.94 -0.23
N CYS A 140 -0.48 11.88 -0.69
CA CYS A 140 0.52 11.97 -1.76
C CYS A 140 -0.10 12.46 -3.07
N LEU A 141 -1.39 12.17 -3.28
CA LEU A 141 -2.08 12.41 -4.53
C LEU A 141 -3.05 13.58 -4.45
N THR A 142 -3.12 14.27 -3.32
CA THR A 142 -3.99 15.43 -3.12
C THR A 142 -3.20 16.66 -2.69
N THR A 143 -3.49 17.79 -3.33
CA THR A 143 -2.96 19.09 -2.93
C THR A 143 -4.12 20.08 -2.89
N ARG A 144 -4.43 20.61 -1.69
CA ARG A 144 -5.44 21.66 -1.50
C ARG A 144 -6.81 21.26 -2.06
N GLY A 145 -7.26 20.04 -1.75
CA GLY A 145 -8.55 19.49 -2.21
C GLY A 145 -8.55 18.94 -3.64
N SER A 146 -7.46 19.13 -4.38
CA SER A 146 -7.38 18.71 -5.79
C SER A 146 -6.56 17.42 -5.95
N ILE A 147 -7.11 16.47 -6.69
CA ILE A 147 -6.42 15.22 -7.02
C ILE A 147 -5.39 15.48 -8.13
N THR A 148 -4.16 14.99 -7.93
CA THR A 148 -3.11 15.01 -8.94
C THR A 148 -3.53 14.15 -10.13
N LEU A 149 -3.56 14.74 -11.33
CA LEU A 149 -3.96 14.04 -12.54
C LEU A 149 -2.99 12.90 -12.87
N ALA A 150 -3.53 11.73 -13.25
CA ALA A 150 -2.75 10.55 -13.63
C ALA A 150 -1.63 10.85 -14.64
N LYS A 151 -1.90 11.69 -15.64
CA LYS A 151 -0.92 12.08 -16.68
C LYS A 151 0.31 12.84 -16.14
N ASN A 152 0.20 13.44 -14.95
CA ASN A 152 1.28 14.18 -14.31
C ASN A 152 2.14 13.28 -13.41
N ILE A 153 1.78 12.00 -13.26
CA ILE A 153 2.46 11.06 -12.37
C ILE A 153 3.15 9.98 -13.21
N LYS A 154 4.40 9.71 -12.85
CA LYS A 154 5.19 8.56 -13.31
C LYS A 154 5.54 7.70 -12.10
N VAL A 155 5.52 6.39 -12.28
CA VAL A 155 5.93 5.41 -11.26
C VAL A 155 7.27 4.83 -11.68
N ILE A 156 8.26 4.90 -10.79
CA ILE A 156 9.59 4.30 -11.00
C ILE A 156 9.79 3.13 -10.04
N ALA A 157 10.12 1.97 -10.58
CA ALA A 157 10.39 0.74 -9.83
C ALA A 157 11.78 0.17 -10.17
N GLY A 158 12.28 -0.77 -9.36
CA GLY A 158 13.51 -1.54 -9.67
C GLY A 158 14.83 -0.79 -9.51
N THR A 159 14.83 0.36 -8.83
CA THR A 159 16.06 1.10 -8.51
C THR A 159 16.12 1.50 -7.03
N THR A 160 17.29 1.29 -6.43
CA THR A 160 17.60 1.75 -5.07
C THR A 160 18.24 3.14 -5.08
N ARG A 161 18.45 3.74 -6.25
CA ARG A 161 19.14 5.02 -6.43
C ARG A 161 18.24 5.97 -7.20
N ARG A 162 17.61 6.89 -6.48
CA ARG A 162 16.65 7.86 -7.03
C ARG A 162 17.15 8.59 -8.28
N LEU A 163 18.41 9.01 -8.27
CA LEU A 163 19.03 9.82 -9.33
C LEU A 163 19.67 9.00 -10.47
N LEU A 164 19.68 7.66 -10.39
CA LEU A 164 20.39 6.83 -11.37
C LEU A 164 19.47 5.79 -11.99
N ARG A 165 19.49 5.73 -13.32
CA ARG A 165 18.91 4.62 -14.09
C ARG A 165 19.88 3.45 -14.07
N ASN A 166 19.36 2.26 -13.88
CA ASN A 166 20.05 0.98 -14.06
C ASN A 166 19.22 0.08 -14.99
N LYS A 167 19.74 -1.11 -15.29
CA LYS A 167 19.05 -2.08 -16.18
C LYS A 167 17.70 -2.56 -15.64
N GLN A 168 17.50 -2.50 -14.32
CA GLN A 168 16.29 -2.94 -13.64
C GLN A 168 15.25 -1.80 -13.50
N THR A 169 15.62 -0.57 -13.85
CA THR A 169 14.75 0.60 -13.68
C THR A 169 13.58 0.51 -14.65
N GLN A 170 12.37 0.46 -14.10
CA GLN A 170 11.13 0.47 -14.87
C GLN A 170 10.42 1.81 -14.69
N GLU A 171 9.96 2.39 -15.80
CA GLU A 171 9.22 3.65 -15.81
C GLU A 171 7.82 3.41 -16.34
N LEU A 172 6.83 3.54 -15.47
CA LEU A 172 5.46 3.21 -15.81
C LEU A 172 4.59 4.45 -15.76
N THR A 173 3.67 4.53 -16.71
CA THR A 173 2.67 5.58 -16.77
C THR A 173 1.42 5.18 -15.98
N VAL A 174 0.75 6.17 -15.40
CA VAL A 174 -0.44 5.96 -14.57
C VAL A 174 -1.69 6.01 -15.44
N ALA A 175 -2.51 4.96 -15.34
CA ALA A 175 -3.82 4.87 -15.99
C ALA A 175 -4.88 5.64 -15.19
N SER A 176 -4.92 5.42 -13.87
CA SER A 176 -5.88 6.08 -12.99
C SER A 176 -5.40 6.16 -11.55
N VAL A 177 -5.86 7.18 -10.85
CA VAL A 177 -5.71 7.37 -9.40
C VAL A 177 -7.07 7.16 -8.73
N LYS A 178 -7.10 6.44 -7.62
CA LYS A 178 -8.30 6.20 -6.80
C LYS A 178 -7.98 6.45 -5.33
N LEU A 179 -8.51 7.52 -4.77
CA LEU A 179 -8.43 7.76 -3.33
C LEU A 179 -9.46 6.89 -2.60
N HIS A 180 -9.22 6.63 -1.32
CA HIS A 180 -10.25 6.07 -0.48
C HIS A 180 -11.50 6.97 -0.52
N PRO A 181 -12.71 6.42 -0.68
CA PRO A 181 -13.93 7.22 -0.80
C PRO A 181 -14.23 8.12 0.41
N ASN A 182 -13.74 7.73 1.59
CA ASN A 182 -13.86 8.51 2.83
C ASN A 182 -12.61 9.35 3.15
N TYR A 183 -11.63 9.44 2.24
CA TYR A 183 -10.41 10.20 2.52
C TYR A 183 -10.76 11.64 2.90
N TYR A 184 -10.27 12.07 4.06
CA TYR A 184 -10.49 13.43 4.56
C TYR A 184 -9.15 14.16 4.73
N GLU A 185 -8.84 15.05 3.77
CA GLU A 185 -7.53 15.68 3.63
C GLU A 185 -7.09 16.49 4.86
N TYR A 186 -8.01 17.16 5.56
CA TYR A 186 -7.65 18.03 6.68
C TYR A 186 -7.13 17.23 7.89
N LYS A 187 -7.77 16.08 8.19
CA LYS A 187 -7.36 15.20 9.31
C LYS A 187 -6.58 13.97 8.88
N LYS A 188 -6.34 13.79 7.58
CA LYS A 188 -5.70 12.59 6.99
C LYS A 188 -6.37 11.29 7.41
N ILE A 189 -7.70 11.29 7.55
CA ILE A 189 -8.45 10.07 7.87
C ILE A 189 -8.62 9.26 6.58
N TYR A 190 -8.48 7.93 6.67
CA TYR A 190 -8.50 7.02 5.53
C TYR A 190 -7.46 7.38 4.47
N ASP A 191 -6.22 7.63 4.91
CA ASP A 191 -5.10 8.08 4.07
C ASP A 191 -4.50 6.95 3.21
N ILE A 192 -5.34 6.39 2.34
CA ILE A 192 -5.02 5.28 1.45
C ILE A 192 -5.50 5.58 0.04
N ALA A 193 -4.67 5.29 -0.94
CA ALA A 193 -4.99 5.44 -2.35
C ALA A 193 -4.34 4.34 -3.19
N LEU A 194 -4.93 4.12 -4.35
CA LEU A 194 -4.50 3.15 -5.34
C LEU A 194 -4.16 3.87 -6.63
N ILE A 195 -3.04 3.48 -7.22
CA ILE A 195 -2.61 3.87 -8.56
C ILE A 195 -2.70 2.63 -9.44
N LYS A 196 -3.47 2.71 -10.52
CA LYS A 196 -3.50 1.69 -11.58
C LYS A 196 -2.55 2.11 -12.69
N LEU A 197 -1.63 1.23 -13.05
CA LEU A 197 -0.64 1.43 -14.12
C LEU A 197 -1.29 1.12 -15.48
N LYS A 198 -0.78 1.75 -16.55
CA LYS A 198 -1.19 1.41 -17.93
C LYS A 198 -0.61 0.05 -18.35
N ASP A 199 0.68 -0.12 -18.09
CA ASP A 199 1.46 -1.30 -18.43
C ASP A 199 1.76 -2.14 -17.18
N GLU A 200 2.05 -3.43 -17.37
CA GLU A 200 2.43 -4.33 -16.28
C GLU A 200 3.87 -4.07 -15.83
N LEU A 201 4.09 -4.11 -14.53
CA LEU A 201 5.41 -4.28 -13.95
C LEU A 201 5.98 -5.62 -14.39
N ASP A 202 7.22 -5.58 -14.87
CA ASP A 202 8.03 -6.77 -15.01
C ASP A 202 8.57 -7.18 -13.63
N LEU A 203 8.10 -8.33 -13.13
CA LEU A 203 8.43 -8.85 -11.81
C LEU A 203 9.30 -10.12 -11.89
N ASN A 204 10.02 -10.30 -13.01
CA ASN A 204 10.91 -11.43 -13.24
C ASN A 204 12.01 -11.55 -12.16
N GLU A 205 12.64 -12.72 -12.03
CA GLU A 205 13.63 -12.99 -10.96
C GLU A 205 14.83 -12.03 -10.95
N GLU A 206 15.16 -11.42 -12.10
CA GLU A 206 16.20 -10.37 -12.24
C GLU A 206 15.78 -9.03 -11.59
N PHE A 207 14.49 -8.84 -11.29
CA PHE A 207 13.95 -7.78 -10.45
C PHE A 207 14.15 -8.12 -8.97
N ASP A 208 15.41 -8.29 -8.55
CA ASP A 208 15.88 -8.62 -7.19
C ASP A 208 14.89 -9.42 -6.30
N GLY A 209 14.33 -10.50 -6.86
CA GLY A 209 13.71 -11.62 -6.15
C GLY A 209 12.18 -11.62 -6.09
N ALA A 210 11.55 -12.41 -6.95
CA ALA A 210 10.16 -12.82 -6.82
C ALA A 210 9.90 -13.56 -5.48
N SER A 211 9.07 -12.97 -4.61
CA SER A 211 8.24 -13.68 -3.62
C SER A 211 7.31 -12.71 -2.88
N PHE A 212 6.23 -12.27 -3.57
CA PHE A 212 5.15 -11.45 -3.02
C PHE A 212 4.67 -11.86 -1.62
N TRP A 213 4.51 -10.89 -0.73
CA TRP A 213 3.70 -11.12 0.47
C TRP A 213 2.23 -11.12 0.08
N LYS A 214 1.49 -12.15 0.52
CA LYS A 214 0.04 -11.99 0.75
C LYS A 214 -0.09 -11.03 1.94
N VAL A 215 -0.07 -9.73 1.68
CA VAL A 215 -0.55 -8.77 2.67
C VAL A 215 -2.06 -8.81 2.55
N ASP A 216 -2.72 -9.43 3.51
CA ASP A 216 -4.18 -9.32 3.60
C ASP A 216 -4.51 -7.82 3.63
N PRO A 217 -5.25 -7.28 2.64
CA PRO A 217 -5.57 -5.86 2.62
C PRO A 217 -6.22 -5.40 3.94
N CYS A 218 -6.88 -6.32 4.66
CA CYS A 218 -7.46 -6.05 5.97
C CYS A 218 -6.40 -5.87 7.08
N LEU A 219 -5.25 -6.56 7.04
CA LEU A 219 -4.21 -6.39 8.08
C LEU A 219 -3.48 -5.05 7.96
N MET A 220 -3.33 -4.50 6.75
CA MET A 220 -2.77 -3.16 6.53
C MET A 220 -3.75 -2.05 6.91
N ILE A 221 -5.05 -2.25 6.68
CA ILE A 221 -6.09 -1.26 7.04
C ILE A 221 -6.32 -1.21 8.55
N LEU A 222 -6.18 -2.34 9.26
CA LEU A 222 -6.38 -2.43 10.71
C LEU A 222 -5.14 -2.04 11.55
N GLY A 223 -3.95 -2.03 10.96
CA GLY A 223 -2.71 -1.63 11.67
C GLY A 223 -2.52 -0.12 11.84
N MET A 224 -3.46 0.72 11.39
CA MET A 224 -3.45 2.18 11.55
C MET A 224 -4.39 2.67 12.68
N GLU A 225 -4.96 1.76 13.47
CA GLU A 225 -5.58 2.11 14.75
C GLU A 225 -4.57 1.87 15.89
N MET A 226 -3.68 2.84 16.10
CA MET A 226 -3.05 3.14 17.39
C MET A 226 -2.79 4.65 17.49
#